data_AF-A0A7W1I7Z8-F1
#
_entry.id   AF-A0A7W1I7Z8-F1
#
_cell.length_a   1.000
_cell.length_b   1.000
_cell.length_c   1.000
_cell.angle_alpha   90.00
_cell.angle_beta   90.00
_cell.angle_gamma   90.00
#
_symmetry.space_group_name_H-M   'P 1'
#
loop_
_entity.id
_entity.type
_entity.pdbx_description
1 polymer ?
#
loop_
_entity_poly.entity_id
_entity_poly.type
_entity_poly.pdbx_seq_one_letter_code
_entity_poly.pdbx_strand_id
1 'polypeptide(L)'
;MDRRLRLVLAAVLVALAGSSGARAADAPVDPGPTPRAQCGKGSKPETGMQGRVSGPDITGGRAAQGFSCNLAQLGHQGATGGFRVHRYVDGAGHECAYYDGTRLFPTQYLQGGTSGVVVLDMADRANPVQTALLLTPAMLTPHESLNINVERGLLVADMGNPFTYPGFVDVYDLTVDCRHPVLRSSLPVGFLGHEGAFATDGKTFYVTSPAGVLSAVDLSNPSLPVPFFTSFRYRPHGVNISADGNRLYMADIANADASAGLTILDVSEIQRRAPNPQVRTVSHVSWSNVSIPQTAIPVTIAGRRYVVEIDEFERNAYNGYDAGHEVGAARIVDIADDTRPRVVSNIRLEVNMAANRAALAADPNATNALGGYTGHYCAVPQRIEPGIVACTFNNSGLRVFDIRDPRQPKELAYFNPPIVGTGYTETAWALSAPAFVPERSEIWYVDGNHGFFALKFTNGVWPFPATAASAAPT
;
A
#
# COMPACT_ATOMS: atom_id res chain seq x y z
N MET A 1 -6.64 87.62 1.05
CA MET A 1 -5.38 86.91 0.74
C MET A 1 -5.21 85.79 1.75
N ASP A 2 -5.14 84.58 1.21
CA ASP A 2 -4.77 83.26 1.75
C ASP A 2 -4.72 83.00 3.27
N ARG A 3 -5.57 82.08 3.77
CA ARG A 3 -5.39 80.61 3.81
C ARG A 3 -4.40 80.15 4.89
N ARG A 4 -5.02 79.59 5.95
CA ARG A 4 -4.66 78.39 6.74
C ARG A 4 -4.59 78.74 8.23
N LEU A 5 -5.43 78.11 9.05
CA LEU A 5 -5.05 77.00 9.93
C LEU A 5 -6.16 76.71 10.97
N ARG A 6 -6.34 75.41 11.26
CA ARG A 6 -6.98 74.79 12.44
C ARG A 6 -8.49 74.65 12.42
N LEU A 7 -8.95 73.47 12.01
CA LEU A 7 -10.21 72.90 12.46
C LEU A 7 -9.94 71.53 13.09
N VAL A 8 -10.41 71.44 14.33
CA VAL A 8 -10.44 70.32 15.26
C VAL A 8 -11.37 69.23 14.73
N LEU A 9 -10.98 67.96 14.81
CA LEU A 9 -11.93 66.85 14.84
C LEU A 9 -11.43 65.77 15.80
N ALA A 10 -12.02 65.73 16.99
CA ALA A 10 -11.97 64.57 17.87
C ALA A 10 -13.11 63.63 17.45
N ALA A 11 -12.77 62.46 16.91
CA ALA A 11 -13.73 61.41 16.61
C ALA A 11 -13.49 60.23 17.56
N VAL A 12 -14.53 59.92 18.32
CA VAL A 12 -14.64 58.81 19.27
C VAL A 12 -14.54 57.48 18.51
N LEU A 13 -13.53 56.67 18.86
CA LEU A 13 -13.40 55.28 18.42
C LEU A 13 -14.39 54.40 19.21
N VAL A 14 -15.50 54.02 18.58
CA VAL A 14 -16.36 52.93 19.04
C VAL A 14 -15.68 51.62 18.65
N ALA A 15 -15.21 50.88 19.66
CA ALA A 15 -14.69 49.53 19.49
C ALA A 15 -15.84 48.56 19.16
N LEU A 16 -15.95 48.17 17.88
CA LEU A 16 -16.69 46.98 17.48
C LEU A 16 -15.80 45.77 17.81
N ALA A 17 -16.11 45.09 18.91
CA ALA A 17 -15.59 43.76 19.21
C ALA A 17 -16.13 42.78 18.17
N GLY A 18 -15.41 42.63 17.05
CA GLY A 18 -15.56 41.50 16.17
C GLY A 18 -15.11 40.25 16.93
N SER A 19 -16.06 39.41 17.29
CA SER A 19 -15.81 38.06 17.77
C SER A 19 -15.18 37.24 16.63
N SER A 20 -13.86 37.37 16.50
CA SER A 20 -13.01 36.45 15.75
C SER A 20 -13.14 35.09 16.44
N GLY A 21 -14.03 34.23 15.92
CA GLY A 21 -14.09 32.84 16.33
C GLY A 21 -12.74 32.20 16.05
N ALA A 22 -11.90 32.09 17.08
CA ALA A 22 -10.72 31.27 17.05
C ALA A 22 -11.22 29.84 16.79
N ARG A 23 -11.01 29.32 15.57
CA ARG A 23 -11.14 27.90 15.33
C ARG A 23 -10.12 27.22 16.24
N ALA A 24 -10.59 26.35 17.13
CA ALA A 24 -9.72 25.46 17.87
C ALA A 24 -8.76 24.80 16.88
N ALA A 25 -7.46 24.87 17.18
CA ALA A 25 -6.50 24.00 16.49
C ALA A 25 -6.95 22.57 16.78
N ASP A 26 -7.13 21.76 15.74
CA ASP A 26 -7.42 20.34 15.92
C ASP A 26 -6.28 19.74 16.75
N ALA A 27 -6.64 18.90 17.74
CA ALA A 27 -5.67 18.24 18.59
C ALA A 27 -4.68 17.42 17.73
N PRO A 28 -3.39 17.34 18.11
CA PRO A 28 -2.45 16.46 17.44
C PRO A 28 -3.00 15.04 17.39
N VAL A 29 -3.00 14.42 16.21
CA VAL A 29 -3.36 13.00 16.05
C VAL A 29 -2.22 12.16 16.60
N ASP A 30 -2.23 11.88 17.90
CA ASP A 30 -1.47 10.77 18.48
C ASP A 30 -2.23 10.14 19.67
N PRO A 31 -3.08 9.13 19.41
CA PRO A 31 -3.82 8.44 20.47
C PRO A 31 -3.06 7.25 21.08
N GLY A 32 -1.79 7.00 20.71
CA GLY A 32 -1.08 5.77 21.07
C GLY A 32 -1.31 4.62 20.06
N PRO A 33 -0.96 3.36 20.42
CA PRO A 33 -1.10 2.23 19.52
C PRO A 33 -2.58 1.92 19.20
N THR A 34 -2.80 1.36 18.02
CA THR A 34 -4.13 0.92 17.57
C THR A 34 -4.67 -0.16 18.53
N PRO A 35 -5.90 -0.04 19.03
CA PRO A 35 -6.48 -1.03 19.93
C PRO A 35 -6.34 -2.46 19.41
N ARG A 36 -5.88 -3.37 20.27
CA ARG A 36 -5.63 -4.78 19.94
C ARG A 36 -6.90 -5.51 19.51
N ALA A 37 -6.75 -6.48 18.61
CA ALA A 37 -7.83 -7.39 18.24
C ALA A 37 -8.25 -8.31 19.41
N GLN A 38 -9.54 -8.62 19.47
CA GLN A 38 -10.07 -9.65 20.35
C GLN A 38 -10.06 -10.99 19.62
N CYS A 39 -9.18 -11.90 20.02
CA CYS A 39 -8.99 -13.17 19.32
C CYS A 39 -10.02 -14.21 19.76
N GLY A 40 -10.84 -14.66 18.82
CA GLY A 40 -11.82 -15.71 19.05
C GLY A 40 -11.22 -17.11 19.03
N LYS A 41 -12.09 -18.11 19.19
CA LYS A 41 -11.72 -19.54 19.30
C LYS A 41 -10.87 -19.99 18.11
N GLY A 42 -9.86 -20.82 18.37
CA GLY A 42 -8.96 -21.36 17.35
C GLY A 42 -7.83 -20.43 16.91
N SER A 43 -7.84 -19.16 17.37
CA SER A 43 -6.72 -18.24 17.19
C SER A 43 -5.47 -18.70 17.95
N LYS A 44 -4.30 -18.29 17.49
CA LYS A 44 -3.00 -18.47 18.15
C LYS A 44 -2.38 -17.09 18.44
N PRO A 45 -2.84 -16.37 19.48
CA PRO A 45 -2.44 -14.98 19.69
C PRO A 45 -0.93 -14.82 19.92
N GLU A 46 -0.44 -13.61 19.63
CA GLU A 46 0.87 -13.13 20.06
C GLU A 46 1.02 -13.22 21.58
N THR A 47 2.25 -13.49 22.04
CA THR A 47 2.55 -13.79 23.45
C THR A 47 2.76 -12.56 24.32
N GLY A 48 2.94 -11.37 23.72
CA GLY A 48 3.30 -10.17 24.45
C GLY A 48 2.82 -8.88 23.79
N MET A 49 3.79 -8.04 23.40
CA MET A 49 3.54 -6.75 22.75
C MET A 49 2.87 -6.96 21.39
N GLN A 50 1.86 -6.15 21.08
CA GLN A 50 1.16 -6.21 19.79
C GLN A 50 2.15 -5.99 18.64
N GLY A 51 2.20 -6.94 17.71
CA GLY A 51 3.12 -6.91 16.57
C GLY A 51 4.44 -7.65 16.79
N ARG A 52 4.77 -8.08 18.00
CA ARG A 52 6.10 -8.60 18.33
C ARG A 52 6.22 -10.10 18.13
N VAL A 53 7.28 -10.53 17.45
CA VAL A 53 7.78 -11.91 17.44
C VAL A 53 9.12 -11.92 18.16
N SER A 54 9.12 -12.28 19.44
CA SER A 54 10.30 -12.10 20.28
C SER A 54 11.38 -13.16 20.03
N GLY A 55 12.62 -12.86 20.40
CA GLY A 55 13.69 -13.87 20.43
C GLY A 55 13.31 -15.15 21.20
N PRO A 56 12.70 -15.06 22.40
CA PRO A 56 12.14 -16.21 23.11
C PRO A 56 11.06 -16.98 22.33
N ASP A 57 10.20 -16.31 21.55
CA ASP A 57 9.21 -17.01 20.74
C ASP A 57 9.87 -17.86 19.65
N ILE A 58 10.95 -17.36 19.05
CA ILE A 58 11.71 -18.06 18.00
C ILE A 58 12.50 -19.22 18.60
N THR A 59 13.36 -18.93 19.58
CA THR A 59 14.22 -19.94 20.24
C THR A 59 13.44 -20.99 21.02
N GLY A 60 12.28 -20.64 21.58
CA GLY A 60 11.38 -21.55 22.29
C GLY A 60 10.44 -22.35 21.36
N GLY A 61 10.49 -22.15 20.04
CA GLY A 61 9.66 -22.88 19.07
C GLY A 61 8.20 -22.44 19.00
N ARG A 62 7.83 -21.34 19.66
CA ARG A 62 6.48 -20.75 19.57
C ARG A 62 6.23 -20.15 18.19
N ALA A 63 7.22 -19.45 17.61
CA ALA A 63 7.14 -18.82 16.30
C ALA A 63 6.96 -19.86 15.16
N ALA A 64 7.52 -21.06 15.32
CA ALA A 64 7.33 -22.18 14.40
C ALA A 64 5.89 -22.70 14.29
N GLN A 65 4.99 -22.26 15.19
CA GLN A 65 3.56 -22.58 15.13
C GLN A 65 2.73 -21.49 14.44
N GLY A 66 3.33 -20.33 14.14
CA GLY A 66 2.69 -19.12 13.62
C GLY A 66 1.84 -18.39 14.65
N PHE A 67 1.44 -17.16 14.34
CA PHE A 67 0.53 -16.36 15.14
C PHE A 67 -0.71 -15.99 14.31
N SER A 68 -1.88 -16.11 14.90
CA SER A 68 -3.12 -15.73 14.22
C SER A 68 -4.17 -15.24 15.20
N CYS A 69 -4.98 -14.29 14.74
CA CYS A 69 -6.14 -13.79 15.44
C CYS A 69 -7.24 -13.58 14.42
N ASN A 70 -8.35 -14.32 14.56
CA ASN A 70 -9.51 -14.25 13.66
C ASN A 70 -9.22 -14.49 12.16
N LEU A 71 -8.08 -15.09 11.83
CA LEU A 71 -7.70 -15.55 10.50
C LEU A 71 -7.20 -16.99 10.59
N ALA A 72 -7.58 -17.80 9.61
CA ALA A 72 -7.12 -19.17 9.44
C ALA A 72 -6.55 -19.37 8.05
N GLN A 73 -5.44 -20.09 7.94
CA GLN A 73 -4.86 -20.48 6.66
C GLN A 73 -5.75 -21.52 5.98
N LEU A 74 -6.06 -21.29 4.70
CA LEU A 74 -6.73 -22.24 3.81
C LEU A 74 -5.68 -23.04 3.03
N GLY A 75 -4.74 -22.33 2.41
CA GLY A 75 -3.72 -22.92 1.54
C GLY A 75 -2.49 -22.04 1.47
N HIS A 76 -1.43 -22.61 0.91
CA HIS A 76 -0.11 -22.00 0.79
C HIS A 76 0.57 -22.49 -0.49
N GLN A 77 1.39 -21.63 -1.10
CA GLN A 77 2.17 -22.00 -2.29
C GLN A 77 3.49 -21.21 -2.34
N GLY A 78 4.56 -21.88 -2.79
CA GLY A 78 5.89 -21.27 -2.95
C GLY A 78 6.65 -21.09 -1.64
N ALA A 79 7.87 -20.55 -1.74
CA ALA A 79 8.77 -20.30 -0.58
C ALA A 79 9.35 -18.88 -0.59
N THR A 80 8.85 -18.04 -1.50
CA THR A 80 9.30 -16.67 -1.71
C THR A 80 8.18 -15.90 -2.36
N GLY A 81 8.21 -14.58 -2.21
CA GLY A 81 7.55 -13.69 -3.13
C GLY A 81 7.83 -12.23 -2.82
N GLY A 82 6.99 -11.35 -3.34
CA GLY A 82 7.26 -9.92 -3.40
C GLY A 82 6.10 -9.06 -2.92
N PHE A 83 5.85 -7.97 -3.63
CA PHE A 83 5.27 -6.76 -3.08
C PHE A 83 3.77 -6.59 -3.34
N ARG A 84 3.17 -7.39 -4.23
CA ARG A 84 1.75 -7.28 -4.57
C ARG A 84 1.16 -8.64 -4.90
N VAL A 85 -0.09 -8.84 -4.49
CA VAL A 85 -0.95 -9.95 -4.89
C VAL A 85 -2.17 -9.39 -5.59
N HIS A 86 -2.52 -9.97 -6.73
CA HIS A 86 -3.73 -9.61 -7.50
C HIS A 86 -4.62 -10.81 -7.69
N ARG A 87 -5.93 -10.54 -7.82
CA ARG A 87 -6.96 -11.52 -8.11
C ARG A 87 -7.64 -11.16 -9.43
N TYR A 88 -7.94 -12.16 -10.24
CA TYR A 88 -8.76 -12.01 -11.44
C TYR A 88 -9.69 -13.21 -11.61
N VAL A 89 -10.88 -12.99 -12.16
CA VAL A 89 -11.79 -14.05 -12.60
C VAL A 89 -12.08 -13.82 -14.07
N ASP A 90 -11.76 -14.80 -14.92
CA ASP A 90 -12.00 -14.68 -16.37
C ASP A 90 -13.47 -14.95 -16.75
N GLY A 91 -13.79 -14.75 -18.03
CA GLY A 91 -15.14 -14.96 -18.56
C GLY A 91 -15.63 -16.42 -18.50
N ALA A 92 -14.72 -17.39 -18.29
CA ALA A 92 -15.05 -18.80 -18.10
C ALA A 92 -15.24 -19.16 -16.61
N GLY A 93 -15.00 -18.21 -15.69
CA GLY A 93 -15.12 -18.40 -14.26
C GLY A 93 -13.90 -19.04 -13.60
N HIS A 94 -12.76 -19.13 -14.30
CA HIS A 94 -11.51 -19.48 -13.64
C HIS A 94 -11.07 -18.33 -12.77
N GLU A 95 -10.66 -18.64 -11.55
CA GLU A 95 -10.17 -17.65 -10.59
C GLU A 95 -8.66 -17.81 -10.44
N CYS A 96 -7.94 -16.73 -10.65
CA CYS A 96 -6.49 -16.72 -10.64
C CYS A 96 -5.92 -15.72 -9.64
N ALA A 97 -4.76 -16.06 -9.08
CA ALA A 97 -3.91 -15.15 -8.33
C ALA A 97 -2.61 -14.88 -9.08
N TYR A 98 -2.12 -13.64 -8.98
CA TYR A 98 -0.84 -13.21 -9.53
C TYR A 98 -0.01 -12.59 -8.44
N TYR A 99 1.25 -12.98 -8.33
CA TYR A 99 2.16 -12.35 -7.40
C TYR A 99 3.60 -12.37 -7.92
N ASP A 100 4.41 -11.40 -7.50
CA ASP A 100 5.84 -11.38 -7.80
C ASP A 100 6.57 -12.45 -7.00
N GLY A 101 7.27 -13.38 -7.66
CA GLY A 101 8.14 -14.36 -7.01
C GLY A 101 9.52 -13.80 -6.62
N THR A 102 9.92 -12.67 -7.21
CA THR A 102 11.26 -12.08 -7.13
C THR A 102 11.37 -11.08 -5.97
N ARG A 103 12.07 -11.42 -4.89
CA ARG A 103 12.36 -10.45 -3.81
C ARG A 103 13.24 -9.30 -4.29
N LEU A 104 14.35 -9.68 -4.94
CA LEU A 104 15.33 -8.77 -5.47
C LEU A 104 16.07 -9.43 -6.62
N PHE A 105 16.07 -8.80 -7.79
CA PHE A 105 16.85 -9.23 -8.93
C PHE A 105 18.23 -8.53 -8.95
N PRO A 106 19.32 -9.21 -9.37
CA PRO A 106 19.43 -10.62 -9.76
C PRO A 106 19.77 -11.55 -8.59
N THR A 107 19.87 -11.07 -7.36
CA THR A 107 20.36 -11.87 -6.22
C THR A 107 19.51 -13.12 -5.97
N GLN A 108 18.19 -13.00 -6.00
CA GLN A 108 17.25 -14.12 -5.87
C GLN A 108 17.48 -15.17 -6.97
N TYR A 109 17.63 -14.71 -8.21
CA TYR A 109 17.85 -15.58 -9.37
C TYR A 109 19.19 -16.33 -9.25
N LEU A 110 20.26 -15.63 -8.87
CA LEU A 110 21.60 -16.22 -8.67
C LEU A 110 21.64 -17.22 -7.52
N GLN A 111 20.74 -17.09 -6.53
CA GLN A 111 20.58 -18.02 -5.43
C GLN A 111 19.66 -19.22 -5.78
N GLY A 112 19.17 -19.32 -7.01
CA GLY A 112 18.31 -20.41 -7.47
C GLY A 112 16.87 -20.35 -6.95
N GLY A 113 16.46 -19.21 -6.39
CA GLY A 113 15.09 -19.01 -5.95
C GLY A 113 14.14 -18.70 -7.12
N THR A 114 12.84 -18.89 -6.91
CA THR A 114 11.81 -18.49 -7.88
C THR A 114 11.98 -17.01 -8.20
N SER A 115 12.02 -16.69 -9.49
CA SER A 115 12.03 -15.33 -10.02
C SER A 115 10.99 -15.24 -11.13
N GLY A 116 10.27 -14.13 -11.21
CA GLY A 116 9.19 -13.89 -12.16
C GLY A 116 7.82 -13.81 -11.49
N VAL A 117 6.83 -13.31 -12.23
CA VAL A 117 5.44 -13.28 -11.77
C VAL A 117 4.84 -14.68 -11.85
N VAL A 118 4.42 -15.19 -10.70
CA VAL A 118 3.77 -16.49 -10.55
C VAL A 118 2.28 -16.34 -10.83
N VAL A 119 1.74 -17.26 -11.63
CA VAL A 119 0.30 -17.38 -11.92
C VAL A 119 -0.23 -18.63 -11.23
N LEU A 120 -1.25 -18.46 -10.39
CA LEU A 120 -1.92 -19.54 -9.67
C LEU A 120 -3.35 -19.72 -10.17
N ASP A 121 -3.76 -20.96 -10.40
CA ASP A 121 -5.16 -21.38 -10.43
C ASP A 121 -5.65 -21.57 -8.99
N MET A 122 -6.73 -20.86 -8.65
CA MET A 122 -7.33 -20.80 -7.33
C MET A 122 -8.63 -21.62 -7.21
N ALA A 123 -8.89 -22.55 -8.14
CA ALA A 123 -10.05 -23.44 -8.10
C ALA A 123 -10.13 -24.24 -6.77
N ASP A 124 -9.00 -24.78 -6.31
CA ASP A 124 -8.84 -25.32 -4.96
C ASP A 124 -7.95 -24.42 -4.11
N ARG A 125 -8.58 -23.58 -3.29
CA ARG A 125 -7.89 -22.63 -2.39
C ARG A 125 -7.05 -23.31 -1.30
N ALA A 126 -7.29 -24.59 -1.01
CA ALA A 126 -6.45 -25.34 -0.09
C ALA A 126 -5.15 -25.81 -0.75
N ASN A 127 -5.15 -25.96 -2.08
CA ASN A 127 -4.00 -26.40 -2.87
C ASN A 127 -3.85 -25.55 -4.15
N PRO A 128 -3.48 -24.25 -4.04
CA PRO A 128 -3.27 -23.40 -5.20
C PRO A 128 -2.24 -24.01 -6.17
N VAL A 129 -2.58 -24.06 -7.46
CA VAL A 129 -1.72 -24.70 -8.48
C VAL A 129 -1.06 -23.63 -9.33
N GLN A 130 0.27 -23.65 -9.40
CA GLN A 130 1.00 -22.79 -10.32
C GLN A 130 0.82 -23.28 -11.76
N THR A 131 0.25 -22.43 -12.61
CA THR A 131 -0.07 -22.73 -14.02
C THR A 131 0.87 -22.05 -15.01
N ALA A 132 1.50 -20.94 -14.61
CA ALA A 132 2.50 -20.24 -15.40
C ALA A 132 3.52 -19.50 -14.52
N LEU A 133 4.63 -19.11 -15.14
CA LEU A 133 5.64 -18.21 -14.62
C LEU A 133 5.99 -17.20 -15.71
N LEU A 134 5.71 -15.92 -15.50
CA LEU A 134 5.94 -14.87 -16.48
C LEU A 134 7.36 -14.30 -16.29
N LEU A 135 8.14 -14.33 -17.37
CA LEU A 135 9.59 -14.06 -17.36
C LEU A 135 10.02 -12.99 -18.38
N THR A 136 9.07 -12.25 -18.94
CA THR A 136 9.40 -11.06 -19.75
C THR A 136 10.11 -10.02 -18.87
N PRO A 137 10.83 -9.04 -19.46
CA PRO A 137 11.77 -8.19 -18.71
C PRO A 137 11.19 -7.54 -17.46
N ALA A 138 9.99 -6.95 -17.54
CA ALA A 138 9.33 -6.37 -16.38
C ALA A 138 8.72 -7.44 -15.47
N MET A 139 8.16 -8.53 -16.01
CA MET A 139 7.62 -9.62 -15.18
C MET A 139 8.69 -10.43 -14.44
N LEU A 140 9.94 -10.41 -14.89
CA LEU A 140 11.06 -11.04 -14.20
C LEU A 140 11.45 -10.29 -12.92
N THR A 141 11.33 -8.97 -12.94
CA THR A 141 11.66 -8.07 -11.82
C THR A 141 10.65 -6.93 -11.75
N PRO A 142 9.38 -7.23 -11.47
CA PRO A 142 8.36 -6.19 -11.39
C PRO A 142 8.57 -5.37 -10.12
N HIS A 143 9.20 -5.97 -9.09
CA HIS A 143 9.39 -5.34 -7.79
C HIS A 143 8.01 -4.89 -7.29
N GLU A 144 7.82 -3.59 -7.13
CA GLU A 144 6.61 -3.01 -6.60
C GLU A 144 5.56 -2.66 -7.67
N SER A 145 5.91 -2.78 -8.95
CA SER A 145 5.09 -2.25 -10.04
C SER A 145 3.93 -3.14 -10.49
N LEU A 146 3.93 -4.44 -10.12
CA LEU A 146 2.95 -5.39 -10.63
C LEU A 146 1.54 -4.90 -10.31
N ASN A 147 0.73 -4.60 -11.31
CA ASN A 147 -0.61 -4.04 -11.15
C ASN A 147 -1.61 -4.72 -12.08
N ILE A 148 -2.89 -4.61 -11.73
CA ILE A 148 -3.97 -5.19 -12.51
C ILE A 148 -5.06 -4.14 -12.76
N ASN A 149 -5.64 -4.18 -13.96
CA ASN A 149 -6.93 -3.56 -14.22
C ASN A 149 -7.96 -4.67 -14.49
N VAL A 150 -8.86 -4.88 -13.54
CA VAL A 150 -9.85 -5.97 -13.59
C VAL A 150 -10.87 -5.73 -14.70
N GLU A 151 -11.36 -4.51 -14.89
CA GLU A 151 -12.36 -4.19 -15.92
C GLU A 151 -11.85 -4.53 -17.34
N ARG A 152 -10.58 -4.24 -17.62
CA ARG A 152 -9.94 -4.52 -18.91
C ARG A 152 -9.26 -5.88 -19.00
N GLY A 153 -9.16 -6.63 -17.89
CA GLY A 153 -8.41 -7.87 -17.82
C GLY A 153 -6.94 -7.73 -18.20
N LEU A 154 -6.28 -6.67 -17.72
CA LEU A 154 -4.87 -6.41 -18.00
C LEU A 154 -4.01 -6.59 -16.75
N LEU A 155 -2.92 -7.35 -16.88
CA LEU A 155 -1.83 -7.44 -15.91
C LEU A 155 -0.61 -6.70 -16.46
N VAL A 156 -0.12 -5.71 -15.72
CA VAL A 156 0.96 -4.82 -16.18
C VAL A 156 2.03 -4.70 -15.10
N ALA A 157 3.28 -4.64 -15.52
CA ALA A 157 4.40 -4.30 -14.65
C ALA A 157 5.35 -3.40 -15.41
N ASP A 158 6.01 -2.48 -14.70
CA ASP A 158 7.26 -1.89 -15.17
C ASP A 158 8.47 -2.56 -14.49
N MET A 159 9.57 -2.62 -15.22
CA MET A 159 10.80 -3.23 -14.71
C MET A 159 11.38 -2.34 -13.62
N GLY A 160 11.44 -2.86 -12.39
CA GLY A 160 11.79 -2.10 -11.19
C GLY A 160 12.83 -2.78 -10.29
N ASN A 161 13.43 -1.99 -9.40
CA ASN A 161 14.29 -2.39 -8.29
C ASN A 161 14.20 -1.32 -7.19
N PRO A 162 14.86 -1.47 -6.02
CA PRO A 162 14.75 -0.52 -4.90
C PRO A 162 15.12 0.94 -5.19
N PHE A 163 15.65 1.27 -6.37
CA PHE A 163 15.97 2.63 -6.79
C PHE A 163 15.31 2.97 -8.13
N THR A 164 15.76 2.31 -9.22
CA THR A 164 15.25 2.50 -10.58
C THR A 164 15.86 1.51 -11.59
N TYR A 165 15.13 1.13 -12.65
CA TYR A 165 15.67 0.38 -13.81
C TYR A 165 15.37 1.06 -15.17
N PRO A 166 16.15 0.80 -16.25
CA PRO A 166 15.99 1.44 -17.56
C PRO A 166 14.59 1.36 -18.20
N GLY A 167 13.72 0.46 -17.71
CA GLY A 167 12.27 0.64 -17.82
C GLY A 167 11.58 -0.04 -19.00
N PHE A 168 11.29 -1.34 -18.89
CA PHE A 168 10.32 -2.03 -19.75
C PHE A 168 8.94 -1.99 -19.10
N VAL A 169 7.88 -1.86 -19.90
CA VAL A 169 6.51 -2.13 -19.47
C VAL A 169 6.03 -3.37 -20.20
N ASP A 170 5.68 -4.39 -19.43
CA ASP A 170 5.06 -5.61 -19.94
C ASP A 170 3.55 -5.53 -19.72
N VAL A 171 2.79 -5.86 -20.76
CA VAL A 171 1.33 -5.84 -20.74
C VAL A 171 0.83 -7.22 -21.13
N TYR A 172 0.08 -7.85 -20.24
CA TYR A 172 -0.55 -9.15 -20.44
C TYR A 172 -2.07 -9.03 -20.41
N ASP A 173 -2.72 -9.82 -21.25
CA ASP A 173 -4.16 -9.99 -21.30
C ASP A 173 -4.56 -11.26 -20.57
N LEU A 174 -5.53 -11.14 -19.67
CA LEU A 174 -6.05 -12.19 -18.80
C LEU A 174 -7.42 -12.74 -19.25
N THR A 175 -8.03 -12.13 -20.27
CA THR A 175 -9.46 -12.31 -20.58
C THR A 175 -9.80 -13.66 -21.20
N VAL A 176 -8.84 -14.32 -21.85
CA VAL A 176 -9.05 -15.60 -22.55
C VAL A 176 -8.99 -16.78 -21.59
N ASP A 177 -7.87 -16.90 -20.86
CA ASP A 177 -7.66 -17.87 -19.80
C ASP A 177 -6.71 -17.24 -18.78
N CYS A 178 -7.22 -16.93 -17.59
CA CYS A 178 -6.42 -16.22 -16.59
C CYS A 178 -5.21 -17.04 -16.11
N ARG A 179 -5.25 -18.37 -16.29
CA ARG A 179 -4.18 -19.30 -15.90
C ARG A 179 -3.02 -19.28 -16.88
N HIS A 180 -3.25 -18.78 -18.10
CA HIS A 180 -2.24 -18.64 -19.15
C HIS A 180 -2.27 -17.24 -19.78
N PRO A 181 -1.84 -16.20 -19.03
CA PRO A 181 -1.84 -14.81 -19.53
C PRO A 181 -1.12 -14.66 -20.87
N VAL A 182 -1.71 -13.87 -21.78
CA VAL A 182 -1.18 -13.66 -23.13
C VAL A 182 -0.45 -12.32 -23.20
N LEU A 183 0.85 -12.35 -23.53
CA LEU A 183 1.63 -11.13 -23.74
C LEU A 183 1.05 -10.31 -24.89
N ARG A 184 0.74 -9.04 -24.63
CA ARG A 184 0.31 -8.05 -25.64
C ARG A 184 1.46 -7.16 -26.09
N SER A 185 2.34 -6.75 -25.17
CA SER A 185 3.53 -5.96 -25.48
C SER A 185 4.58 -6.05 -24.36
N SER A 186 5.84 -5.87 -24.72
CA SER A 186 6.99 -5.69 -23.81
C SER A 186 7.87 -4.60 -24.43
N LEU A 187 7.65 -3.34 -24.06
CA LEU A 187 8.29 -2.18 -24.70
C LEU A 187 9.04 -1.30 -23.70
N PRO A 188 10.14 -0.63 -24.09
CA PRO A 188 10.93 0.25 -23.22
C PRO A 188 10.27 1.63 -23.06
N VAL A 189 9.08 1.65 -22.45
CA VAL A 189 8.24 2.86 -22.29
C VAL A 189 8.07 3.28 -20.83
N GLY A 190 8.61 2.51 -19.89
CA GLY A 190 8.48 2.72 -18.45
C GLY A 190 9.74 3.33 -17.85
N PHE A 191 10.17 4.48 -18.37
CA PHE A 191 11.44 5.11 -18.03
C PHE A 191 11.71 5.14 -16.52
N LEU A 192 12.83 4.55 -16.11
CA LEU A 192 13.30 4.59 -14.72
C LEU A 192 12.30 4.00 -13.71
N GLY A 193 11.64 2.90 -14.07
CA GLY A 193 10.60 2.23 -13.28
C GLY A 193 11.03 1.72 -11.91
N HIS A 194 10.06 1.64 -11.00
CA HIS A 194 10.17 1.14 -9.62
C HIS A 194 8.80 0.62 -9.15
N GLU A 195 7.76 1.44 -9.25
CA GLU A 195 6.36 1.12 -8.93
C GLU A 195 5.45 1.63 -10.05
N GLY A 196 4.19 1.16 -10.08
CA GLY A 196 3.21 1.63 -11.03
C GLY A 196 1.76 1.38 -10.62
N ALA A 197 0.85 2.15 -11.21
CA ALA A 197 -0.58 2.03 -10.97
C ALA A 197 -1.43 2.45 -12.18
N PHE A 198 -2.61 1.86 -12.30
CA PHE A 198 -3.58 2.22 -13.31
C PHE A 198 -4.39 3.47 -12.94
N ALA A 199 -4.69 4.31 -13.93
CA ALA A 199 -5.92 5.09 -13.92
C ALA A 199 -7.13 4.13 -13.90
N THR A 200 -8.22 4.52 -13.27
CA THR A 200 -9.38 3.63 -13.05
C THR A 200 -9.93 3.03 -14.34
N ASP A 201 -9.96 3.79 -15.44
CA ASP A 201 -10.43 3.34 -16.75
C ASP A 201 -9.49 2.35 -17.49
N GLY A 202 -8.34 2.03 -16.89
CA GLY A 202 -7.36 1.10 -17.46
C GLY A 202 -6.69 1.59 -18.75
N LYS A 203 -6.84 2.87 -19.11
CA LYS A 203 -6.22 3.45 -20.31
C LYS A 203 -4.88 4.08 -20.00
N THR A 204 -4.57 4.40 -18.74
CA THR A 204 -3.28 4.97 -18.36
C THR A 204 -2.61 4.06 -17.35
N PHE A 205 -1.35 3.72 -17.58
CA PHE A 205 -0.48 3.17 -16.56
C PHE A 205 0.55 4.23 -16.17
N TYR A 206 0.56 4.58 -14.90
CA TYR A 206 1.56 5.49 -14.34
C TYR A 206 2.76 4.68 -13.89
N VAL A 207 3.94 5.10 -14.32
CA VAL A 207 5.24 4.56 -13.87
C VAL A 207 5.86 5.60 -12.96
N THR A 208 6.31 5.15 -11.79
CA THR A 208 6.86 6.02 -10.75
C THR A 208 8.21 5.52 -10.28
N SER A 209 9.03 6.45 -9.78
CA SER A 209 10.28 6.10 -9.10
C SER A 209 10.72 7.12 -8.07
N PRO A 210 11.29 6.62 -6.95
CA PRO A 210 11.87 7.45 -5.90
C PRO A 210 13.04 8.31 -6.42
N ALA A 211 13.66 7.94 -7.55
CA ALA A 211 14.66 8.77 -8.24
C ALA A 211 14.07 10.07 -8.84
N GLY A 212 12.74 10.22 -8.79
CA GLY A 212 12.01 11.43 -9.14
C GLY A 212 11.42 11.39 -10.53
N VAL A 213 10.81 10.27 -10.92
CA VAL A 213 10.15 10.13 -12.22
C VAL A 213 8.68 9.85 -12.02
N LEU A 214 7.83 10.62 -12.71
CA LEU A 214 6.41 10.33 -12.90
C LEU A 214 6.12 10.32 -14.39
N SER A 215 5.77 9.16 -14.95
CA SER A 215 5.40 9.01 -16.34
C SER A 215 3.99 8.47 -16.49
N ALA A 216 3.27 8.90 -17.53
CA ALA A 216 1.98 8.33 -17.93
C ALA A 216 2.13 7.64 -19.28
N VAL A 217 1.83 6.34 -19.30
CA VAL A 217 1.85 5.47 -20.47
C VAL A 217 0.41 5.21 -20.91
N ASP A 218 0.09 5.56 -22.16
CA ASP A 218 -1.21 5.26 -22.75
C ASP A 218 -1.29 3.79 -23.11
N LEU A 219 -2.30 3.12 -22.56
CA LEU A 219 -2.67 1.73 -22.76
C LEU A 219 -4.01 1.58 -23.49
N SER A 220 -4.52 2.64 -24.12
CA SER A 220 -5.72 2.55 -24.96
C SER A 220 -5.60 1.38 -25.98
N ASN A 221 -4.41 1.19 -26.55
CA ASN A 221 -4.01 -0.03 -27.24
C ASN A 221 -2.96 -0.80 -26.40
N PRO A 222 -3.32 -1.93 -25.75
CA PRO A 222 -2.40 -2.68 -24.91
C PRO A 222 -1.27 -3.37 -25.69
N SER A 223 -1.36 -3.48 -27.01
CA SER A 223 -0.29 -4.00 -27.87
C SER A 223 0.69 -2.92 -28.35
N LEU A 224 0.38 -1.65 -28.10
CA LEU A 224 1.25 -0.53 -28.48
C LEU A 224 1.18 0.56 -27.40
N PRO A 225 1.71 0.31 -26.19
CA PRO A 225 1.79 1.33 -25.15
C PRO A 225 2.68 2.50 -25.60
N VAL A 226 2.25 3.72 -25.29
CA VAL A 226 3.00 4.95 -25.67
C VAL A 226 3.12 5.89 -24.48
N PRO A 227 4.33 6.30 -24.07
CA PRO A 227 4.50 7.34 -23.07
C PRO A 227 4.11 8.69 -23.68
N PHE A 228 3.25 9.44 -22.99
CA PHE A 228 2.78 10.75 -23.49
C PHE A 228 2.93 11.88 -22.47
N PHE A 229 3.39 11.57 -21.26
CA PHE A 229 3.80 12.52 -20.25
C PHE A 229 4.94 11.93 -19.41
N THR A 230 5.95 12.73 -19.12
CA THR A 230 7.01 12.42 -18.16
C THR A 230 7.43 13.70 -17.44
N SER A 231 7.56 13.63 -16.12
CA SER A 231 8.04 14.73 -15.28
C SER A 231 9.14 14.24 -14.34
N PHE A 232 10.14 15.09 -14.15
CA PHE A 232 11.23 14.90 -13.18
C PHE A 232 11.11 15.80 -11.94
N ARG A 233 9.96 16.47 -11.78
CA ARG A 233 9.74 17.48 -10.73
C ARG A 233 9.26 16.89 -9.41
N TYR A 234 8.76 15.67 -9.44
CA TYR A 234 8.13 14.99 -8.32
C TYR A 234 9.04 13.89 -7.80
N ARG A 235 8.84 13.45 -6.55
CA ARG A 235 9.52 12.31 -5.93
C ARG A 235 8.49 11.24 -5.55
N PRO A 236 7.77 10.67 -6.54
CA PRO A 236 6.76 9.67 -6.24
C PRO A 236 7.41 8.37 -5.80
N HIS A 237 6.84 7.77 -4.77
CA HIS A 237 6.91 6.32 -4.58
C HIS A 237 5.68 5.71 -5.25
N GLY A 238 4.75 5.16 -4.48
CA GLY A 238 3.48 4.68 -4.99
C GLY A 238 2.46 5.78 -5.26
N VAL A 239 1.60 5.50 -6.24
CA VAL A 239 0.51 6.39 -6.62
C VAL A 239 -0.80 5.63 -6.72
N ASN A 240 -1.90 6.32 -6.43
CA ASN A 240 -3.23 5.87 -6.84
C ASN A 240 -4.02 7.02 -7.43
N ILE A 241 -5.01 6.66 -8.24
CA ILE A 241 -5.80 7.61 -9.02
C ILE A 241 -7.24 7.65 -8.50
N SER A 242 -7.86 8.83 -8.46
CA SER A 242 -9.27 9.00 -8.11
C SER A 242 -10.20 8.28 -9.10
N ALA A 243 -11.42 7.97 -8.67
CA ALA A 243 -12.38 7.23 -9.49
C ALA A 243 -12.70 7.91 -10.85
N ASP A 244 -12.64 9.24 -10.90
CA ASP A 244 -12.85 10.03 -12.12
C ASP A 244 -11.56 10.24 -12.95
N GLY A 245 -10.42 9.72 -12.49
CA GLY A 245 -9.12 9.85 -13.15
C GLY A 245 -8.44 11.21 -12.99
N ASN A 246 -9.05 12.20 -12.33
CA ASN A 246 -8.57 13.59 -12.36
C ASN A 246 -7.60 13.97 -11.22
N ARG A 247 -7.49 13.13 -10.18
CA ARG A 247 -6.55 13.29 -9.08
C ARG A 247 -5.61 12.10 -9.01
N LEU A 248 -4.33 12.41 -8.80
CA LEU A 248 -3.31 11.43 -8.47
C LEU A 248 -2.86 11.70 -7.03
N TYR A 249 -3.01 10.70 -6.18
CA TYR A 249 -2.58 10.67 -4.79
C TYR A 249 -1.19 10.04 -4.75
N MET A 250 -0.19 10.86 -4.46
CA MET A 250 1.22 10.48 -4.50
C MET A 250 1.75 10.30 -3.09
N ALA A 251 2.26 9.11 -2.80
CA ALA A 251 3.19 8.91 -1.70
C ALA A 251 4.48 9.65 -2.07
N ASP A 252 4.69 10.81 -1.47
CA ASP A 252 5.78 11.73 -1.78
C ASP A 252 6.93 11.49 -0.81
N ILE A 253 8.00 10.88 -1.28
CA ILE A 253 9.13 10.57 -0.40
C ILE A 253 10.04 11.78 -0.17
N ALA A 254 9.88 12.88 -0.92
CA ALA A 254 10.77 14.04 -0.85
C ALA A 254 12.27 13.65 -0.81
N ASN A 255 12.98 13.90 0.29
CA ASN A 255 14.34 13.43 0.55
C ASN A 255 14.40 12.40 1.71
N ALA A 256 13.32 11.64 1.92
CA ALA A 256 13.08 10.76 3.05
C ALA A 256 13.18 11.47 4.42
N ASP A 257 12.81 12.75 4.45
CA ASP A 257 12.85 13.62 5.62
C ASP A 257 11.43 14.06 6.05
N ALA A 258 11.35 15.00 6.99
CA ALA A 258 10.07 15.50 7.51
C ALA A 258 9.21 16.25 6.46
N SER A 259 9.70 16.48 5.24
CA SER A 259 8.90 17.01 4.13
C SER A 259 8.25 15.94 3.27
N ALA A 260 8.54 14.65 3.52
CA ALA A 260 7.81 13.54 2.93
C ALA A 260 6.35 13.54 3.40
N GLY A 261 5.44 13.00 2.60
CA GLY A 261 4.03 12.87 2.96
C GLY A 261 3.12 12.50 1.80
N LEU A 262 1.92 13.08 1.79
CA LEU A 262 0.93 12.92 0.72
C LEU A 262 0.88 14.19 -0.14
N THR A 263 1.22 14.06 -1.41
CA THR A 263 1.03 15.11 -2.42
C THR A 263 -0.15 14.75 -3.32
N ILE A 264 -1.09 15.68 -3.50
CA ILE A 264 -2.25 15.51 -4.39
C ILE A 264 -1.99 16.31 -5.66
N LEU A 265 -2.05 15.65 -6.82
CA LEU A 265 -1.83 16.25 -8.12
C LEU A 265 -3.13 16.30 -8.94
N ASP A 266 -3.34 17.38 -9.68
CA ASP A 266 -4.34 17.45 -10.75
C ASP A 266 -3.74 16.86 -12.02
N VAL A 267 -4.30 15.72 -12.45
CA VAL A 267 -3.91 14.99 -13.66
C VAL A 267 -5.04 14.97 -14.69
N SER A 268 -6.03 15.86 -14.57
CA SER A 268 -7.18 15.93 -15.48
C SER A 268 -6.80 16.12 -16.94
N GLU A 269 -5.66 16.75 -17.22
CA GLU A 269 -5.15 16.93 -18.59
C GLU A 269 -4.65 15.61 -19.18
N ILE A 270 -4.00 14.78 -18.35
CA ILE A 270 -3.56 13.43 -18.70
C ILE A 270 -4.79 12.54 -18.94
N GLN A 271 -5.76 12.60 -18.02
CA GLN A 271 -6.98 11.78 -18.09
C GLN A 271 -7.78 12.04 -19.37
N ARG A 272 -7.93 13.31 -19.77
CA ARG A 272 -8.64 13.68 -21.02
C ARG A 272 -7.78 13.61 -22.28
N ARG A 273 -6.54 13.11 -22.19
CA ARG A 273 -5.58 13.04 -23.31
C ARG A 273 -5.32 14.38 -23.99
N ALA A 274 -5.21 15.45 -23.20
CA ALA A 274 -4.87 16.77 -23.73
C ALA A 274 -3.47 16.76 -24.38
N PRO A 275 -3.25 17.50 -25.48
CA PRO A 275 -1.91 17.66 -26.04
C PRO A 275 -1.00 18.41 -25.04
N ASN A 276 0.21 17.91 -24.82
CA ASN A 276 1.19 18.47 -23.87
C ASN A 276 0.59 18.72 -22.46
N PRO A 277 0.09 17.68 -21.79
CA PRO A 277 -0.67 17.83 -20.57
C PRO A 277 0.18 18.43 -19.44
N GLN A 278 -0.41 19.33 -18.66
CA GLN A 278 0.20 19.91 -17.47
C GLN A 278 -0.32 19.24 -16.21
N VAL A 279 0.59 18.96 -15.27
CA VAL A 279 0.26 18.44 -13.94
C VAL A 279 0.54 19.51 -12.91
N ARG A 280 -0.42 19.75 -12.02
CA ARG A 280 -0.32 20.79 -10.98
C ARG A 280 -0.47 20.16 -9.61
N THR A 281 0.31 20.64 -8.65
CA THR A 281 0.10 20.30 -7.23
C THR A 281 -1.16 21.01 -6.73
N VAL A 282 -2.09 20.23 -6.19
CA VAL A 282 -3.30 20.71 -5.51
C VAL A 282 -2.97 21.05 -4.06
N SER A 283 -2.33 20.10 -3.37
CA SER A 283 -1.91 20.26 -1.97
C SER A 283 -0.80 19.28 -1.62
N HIS A 284 -0.16 19.54 -0.48
CA HIS A 284 0.73 18.59 0.18
C HIS A 284 0.42 18.59 1.69
N VAL A 285 0.50 17.43 2.32
CA VAL A 285 0.42 17.27 3.78
C VAL A 285 1.45 16.25 4.25
N SER A 286 2.09 16.55 5.38
CA SER A 286 2.97 15.65 6.10
C SER A 286 2.45 15.43 7.53
N TRP A 287 3.13 14.58 8.30
CA TRP A 287 2.80 14.23 9.68
C TRP A 287 4.07 14.04 10.51
N SER A 288 3.94 14.22 11.83
CA SER A 288 5.09 14.22 12.74
C SER A 288 5.90 12.92 12.71
N ASN A 289 5.22 11.79 12.51
CA ASN A 289 5.78 10.45 12.53
C ASN A 289 6.07 9.87 11.13
N VAL A 290 6.32 10.72 10.11
CA VAL A 290 6.54 10.25 8.73
C VAL A 290 7.85 9.48 8.58
N SER A 291 7.86 8.32 7.94
CA SER A 291 9.08 7.68 7.44
C SER A 291 9.17 7.82 5.92
N ILE A 292 8.91 6.76 5.16
CA ILE A 292 8.99 6.73 3.70
C ILE A 292 7.58 6.39 3.20
N PRO A 293 6.79 7.37 2.71
CA PRO A 293 5.45 7.09 2.18
C PRO A 293 5.48 6.01 1.09
N GLN A 294 4.65 4.98 1.22
CA GLN A 294 4.55 3.87 0.27
C GLN A 294 3.45 4.07 -0.76
N THR A 295 2.19 4.07 -0.29
CA THR A 295 1.03 4.05 -1.17
C THR A 295 -0.14 4.78 -0.54
N ALA A 296 -0.91 5.49 -1.36
CA ALA A 296 -1.99 6.36 -0.93
C ALA A 296 -3.33 5.96 -1.57
N ILE A 297 -4.10 5.09 -0.92
CA ILE A 297 -5.31 4.46 -1.48
C ILE A 297 -6.55 5.34 -1.22
N PRO A 298 -7.20 5.88 -2.26
CA PRO A 298 -8.42 6.66 -2.07
C PRO A 298 -9.60 5.77 -1.71
N VAL A 299 -10.32 6.15 -0.65
CA VAL A 299 -11.54 5.47 -0.19
C VAL A 299 -12.66 6.47 0.11
N THR A 300 -13.89 5.98 0.12
CA THR A 300 -15.07 6.72 0.59
C THR A 300 -15.71 5.96 1.73
N ILE A 301 -15.90 6.61 2.88
CA ILE A 301 -16.51 6.05 4.09
C ILE A 301 -17.63 7.00 4.52
N ALA A 302 -18.84 6.47 4.66
CA ALA A 302 -20.06 7.22 4.94
C ALA A 302 -20.24 8.44 4.00
N GLY A 303 -19.93 8.27 2.71
CA GLY A 303 -20.01 9.32 1.69
C GLY A 303 -18.93 10.41 1.76
N ARG A 304 -17.95 10.29 2.68
CA ARG A 304 -16.83 11.22 2.82
C ARG A 304 -15.55 10.62 2.25
N ARG A 305 -14.76 11.44 1.55
CA ARG A 305 -13.52 11.01 0.88
C ARG A 305 -12.35 11.00 1.86
N TYR A 306 -11.59 9.91 1.84
CA TYR A 306 -10.38 9.71 2.60
C TYR A 306 -9.29 9.08 1.72
N VAL A 307 -8.06 9.11 2.23
CA VAL A 307 -6.94 8.32 1.74
C VAL A 307 -6.47 7.43 2.89
N VAL A 308 -6.36 6.14 2.64
CA VAL A 308 -5.61 5.22 3.50
C VAL A 308 -4.19 5.19 2.97
N GLU A 309 -3.25 5.61 3.79
CA GLU A 309 -1.85 5.71 3.38
C GLU A 309 -0.98 4.98 4.42
N ILE A 310 0.14 4.43 3.95
CA ILE A 310 1.10 3.71 4.77
C ILE A 310 2.51 4.13 4.37
N ASP A 311 3.33 4.40 5.38
CA ASP A 311 4.77 4.51 5.19
C ASP A 311 5.42 3.13 5.29
N GLU A 312 6.45 2.90 4.49
CA GLU A 312 7.37 1.78 4.63
C GLU A 312 8.57 2.12 5.52
N PHE A 313 9.15 1.07 6.10
CA PHE A 313 10.49 1.03 6.68
C PHE A 313 10.80 2.12 7.72
N GLU A 314 12.04 2.15 8.19
CA GLU A 314 12.51 3.22 9.05
C GLU A 314 12.80 4.50 8.26
N ARG A 315 12.56 5.67 8.85
CA ARG A 315 13.05 6.93 8.28
C ARG A 315 14.57 6.84 8.12
N ASN A 316 15.09 7.28 6.98
CA ASN A 316 16.52 7.16 6.65
C ASN A 316 17.05 5.72 6.66
N ALA A 317 16.23 4.71 6.34
CA ALA A 317 16.63 3.30 6.40
C ALA A 317 17.95 2.98 5.67
N TYR A 318 18.30 3.71 4.62
CA TYR A 318 19.55 3.55 3.87
C TYR A 318 20.82 3.94 4.66
N ASN A 319 20.67 4.67 5.78
CA ASN A 319 21.77 5.07 6.66
C ASN A 319 21.98 4.12 7.85
N GLY A 320 21.16 3.06 7.95
CA GLY A 320 21.17 2.10 9.05
C GLY A 320 20.04 2.30 10.06
N TYR A 321 19.97 1.40 11.02
CA TYR A 321 18.94 1.38 12.07
C TYR A 321 19.28 2.31 13.24
N ASP A 322 18.28 3.07 13.70
CA ASP A 322 18.30 3.84 14.94
C ASP A 322 16.94 3.73 15.66
N ALA A 323 16.94 3.18 16.87
CA ALA A 323 15.73 3.02 17.69
C ALA A 323 14.91 4.32 17.88
N GLY A 324 15.53 5.49 17.77
CA GLY A 324 14.90 6.81 17.88
C GLY A 324 14.20 7.31 16.60
N HIS A 325 14.46 6.73 15.44
CA HIS A 325 13.79 7.13 14.20
C HIS A 325 12.33 6.70 14.13
N GLU A 326 11.55 7.51 13.41
CA GLU A 326 10.21 7.17 12.99
C GLU A 326 10.20 5.92 12.10
N VAL A 327 9.16 5.10 12.27
CA VAL A 327 8.98 3.87 11.49
C VAL A 327 7.69 3.90 10.68
N GLY A 328 7.69 3.12 9.62
CA GLY A 328 6.58 2.99 8.71
C GLY A 328 5.35 2.40 9.39
N ALA A 329 4.19 2.99 9.14
CA ALA A 329 2.90 2.50 9.60
C ALA A 329 1.77 3.19 8.82
N ALA A 330 0.56 2.65 8.96
CA ALA A 330 -0.61 3.15 8.25
C ALA A 330 -1.27 4.35 8.96
N ARG A 331 -2.12 5.08 8.23
CA ARG A 331 -2.93 6.21 8.70
C ARG A 331 -4.11 6.47 7.77
N ILE A 332 -5.02 7.31 8.23
CA ILE A 332 -6.16 7.79 7.43
C ILE A 332 -6.08 9.31 7.33
N VAL A 333 -6.20 9.81 6.11
CA VAL A 333 -6.18 11.24 5.77
C VAL A 333 -7.54 11.63 5.22
N ASP A 334 -8.20 12.61 5.84
CA ASP A 334 -9.42 13.22 5.31
C ASP A 334 -9.07 14.12 4.13
N ILE A 335 -9.69 13.84 2.98
CA ILE A 335 -9.53 14.57 1.73
C ILE A 335 -10.88 15.06 1.19
N ALA A 336 -11.88 15.26 2.07
CA ALA A 336 -13.16 15.82 1.66
C ALA A 336 -12.98 17.18 0.97
N ASP A 337 -12.03 17.99 1.46
CA ASP A 337 -11.41 19.11 0.78
C ASP A 337 -9.96 18.72 0.45
N ASP A 338 -9.71 18.33 -0.80
CA ASP A 338 -8.41 17.87 -1.28
C ASP A 338 -7.41 19.02 -1.47
N THR A 339 -7.81 20.27 -1.25
CA THR A 339 -6.87 21.41 -1.15
C THR A 339 -6.31 21.57 0.27
N ARG A 340 -6.92 20.91 1.26
CA ARG A 340 -6.57 21.02 2.68
C ARG A 340 -6.66 19.66 3.41
N PRO A 341 -5.93 18.64 2.93
CA PRO A 341 -5.97 17.31 3.53
C PRO A 341 -5.48 17.32 4.98
N ARG A 342 -6.02 16.43 5.81
CA ARG A 342 -5.65 16.31 7.24
C ARG A 342 -5.58 14.87 7.67
N VAL A 343 -4.51 14.49 8.36
CA VAL A 343 -4.45 13.19 9.05
C VAL A 343 -5.51 13.18 10.15
N VAL A 344 -6.31 12.11 10.21
CA VAL A 344 -7.41 11.97 11.19
C VAL A 344 -7.23 10.78 12.13
N SER A 345 -6.39 9.80 11.77
CA SER A 345 -5.99 8.71 12.65
C SER A 345 -4.65 8.13 12.23
N ASN A 346 -3.92 7.56 13.19
CA ASN A 346 -2.76 6.70 12.95
C ASN A 346 -3.16 5.23 13.18
N ILE A 347 -2.60 4.33 12.40
CA ILE A 347 -2.76 2.87 12.50
C ILE A 347 -1.37 2.28 12.74
N ARG A 348 -0.95 2.30 14.00
CA ARG A 348 0.35 1.82 14.49
C ARG A 348 0.16 0.66 15.45
N LEU A 349 1.07 -0.31 15.44
CA LEU A 349 1.14 -1.36 16.47
C LEU A 349 1.96 -0.86 17.65
N GLU A 350 1.85 -1.52 18.81
CA GLU A 350 2.71 -1.23 19.96
C GLU A 350 4.21 -1.29 19.62
N VAL A 351 4.64 -2.23 18.77
CA VAL A 351 6.05 -2.30 18.32
C VAL A 351 6.50 -1.09 17.49
N ASN A 352 5.58 -0.35 16.88
CA ASN A 352 5.92 0.84 16.08
C ASN A 352 6.01 2.12 16.92
N MET A 353 5.68 2.04 18.23
CA MET A 353 5.72 3.18 19.12
C MET A 353 7.17 3.48 19.53
N ALA A 354 7.58 4.74 19.42
CA ALA A 354 8.95 5.17 19.73
C ALA A 354 9.42 4.70 21.12
N ALA A 355 8.54 4.78 22.13
CA ALA A 355 8.83 4.34 23.49
C ALA A 355 9.16 2.84 23.63
N ASN A 356 8.74 2.01 22.67
CA ASN A 356 8.92 0.56 22.71
C ASN A 356 10.13 0.07 21.91
N ARG A 357 10.59 0.85 20.91
CA ARG A 357 11.63 0.46 19.94
C ARG A 357 12.90 -0.09 20.57
N ALA A 358 13.41 0.55 21.62
CA ALA A 358 14.64 0.12 22.29
C ALA A 358 14.54 -1.32 22.87
N ALA A 359 13.36 -1.75 23.32
CA ALA A 359 13.14 -3.08 23.88
C ALA A 359 13.05 -4.19 22.82
N LEU A 360 13.01 -3.83 21.53
CA LEU A 360 12.87 -4.74 20.40
C LEU A 360 14.21 -5.09 19.76
N ALA A 361 15.28 -4.35 20.05
CA ALA A 361 16.57 -4.45 19.35
C ALA A 361 17.24 -5.84 19.41
N ALA A 362 16.89 -6.65 20.41
CA ALA A 362 17.40 -8.02 20.57
C ALA A 362 16.55 -9.08 19.85
N ASP A 363 15.39 -8.70 19.29
CA ASP A 363 14.58 -9.64 18.51
C ASP A 363 15.23 -9.88 17.13
N PRO A 364 15.11 -11.10 16.59
CA PRO A 364 15.58 -11.41 15.24
C PRO A 364 15.07 -10.42 14.19
N ASN A 365 15.97 -9.96 13.33
CA ASN A 365 15.74 -8.99 12.26
C ASN A 365 15.13 -7.62 12.68
N ALA A 366 14.98 -7.32 13.97
CA ALA A 366 14.37 -6.06 14.41
C ALA A 366 15.25 -4.82 14.12
N THR A 367 16.57 -5.00 13.99
CA THR A 367 17.53 -3.94 13.65
C THR A 367 17.78 -3.83 12.14
N ASN A 368 16.99 -4.49 11.30
CA ASN A 368 16.99 -4.25 9.87
C ASN A 368 16.12 -3.02 9.55
N ALA A 369 16.76 -1.92 9.13
CA ALA A 369 16.05 -0.67 8.83
C ALA A 369 15.14 -0.77 7.59
N LEU A 370 15.44 -1.66 6.64
CA LEU A 370 14.60 -2.02 5.48
C LEU A 370 13.71 -3.23 5.78
N GLY A 371 13.23 -3.32 7.02
CA GLY A 371 12.42 -4.43 7.50
C GLY A 371 12.07 -4.24 8.97
N GLY A 372 12.29 -5.28 9.78
CA GLY A 372 12.03 -5.23 11.21
C GLY A 372 10.55 -5.03 11.51
N TYR A 373 10.24 -4.24 12.53
CA TYR A 373 8.86 -3.91 12.93
C TYR A 373 8.38 -2.61 12.28
N THR A 374 8.20 -2.64 10.96
CA THR A 374 7.78 -1.50 10.13
C THR A 374 6.66 -1.91 9.17
N GLY A 375 5.83 -0.95 8.76
CA GLY A 375 4.83 -1.11 7.70
C GLY A 375 5.46 -1.27 6.31
N HIS A 376 4.63 -1.64 5.34
CA HIS A 376 5.00 -1.61 3.92
C HIS A 376 3.79 -1.30 3.03
N TYR A 377 3.00 -2.29 2.64
CA TYR A 377 1.80 -2.09 1.82
C TYR A 377 0.51 -2.22 2.63
N CYS A 378 -0.55 -1.62 2.07
CA CYS A 378 -1.93 -1.86 2.45
C CYS A 378 -2.79 -2.16 1.21
N ALA A 379 -3.96 -2.76 1.44
CA ALA A 379 -5.04 -2.81 0.48
C ALA A 379 -6.39 -2.80 1.20
N VAL A 380 -7.43 -2.40 0.45
CA VAL A 380 -8.83 -2.45 0.89
C VAL A 380 -9.62 -3.39 -0.04
N PRO A 381 -10.66 -4.07 0.47
CA PRO A 381 -11.46 -4.98 -0.37
C PRO A 381 -12.22 -4.25 -1.47
N GLN A 382 -12.55 -2.98 -1.25
CA GLN A 382 -13.24 -2.09 -2.19
C GLN A 382 -13.01 -0.62 -1.79
N ARG A 383 -13.09 0.32 -2.73
CA ARG A 383 -12.83 1.75 -2.45
C ARG A 383 -14.02 2.48 -1.81
N ILE A 384 -15.25 2.00 -1.99
CA ILE A 384 -16.46 2.59 -1.40
C ILE A 384 -16.91 1.69 -0.26
N GLU A 385 -17.07 2.26 0.94
CA GLU A 385 -17.33 1.52 2.17
C GLU A 385 -16.35 0.34 2.34
N PRO A 386 -15.03 0.60 2.46
CA PRO A 386 -14.01 -0.45 2.55
C PRO A 386 -14.18 -1.34 3.78
N GLY A 387 -14.81 -0.87 4.86
CA GLY A 387 -15.03 -1.60 6.11
C GLY A 387 -13.76 -1.91 6.92
N ILE A 388 -12.77 -2.50 6.25
CA ILE A 388 -11.44 -2.82 6.73
C ILE A 388 -10.36 -2.28 5.80
N VAL A 389 -9.15 -2.17 6.34
CA VAL A 389 -7.90 -2.17 5.58
C VAL A 389 -7.04 -3.34 6.07
N ALA A 390 -6.37 -4.05 5.16
CA ALA A 390 -5.31 -4.98 5.51
C ALA A 390 -3.96 -4.42 5.09
N CYS A 391 -2.99 -4.48 5.99
CA CYS A 391 -1.65 -3.96 5.80
C CYS A 391 -0.62 -5.00 6.23
N THR A 392 0.52 -5.04 5.55
CA THR A 392 1.64 -5.89 5.94
C THR A 392 2.68 -5.09 6.70
N PHE A 393 3.18 -5.67 7.78
CA PHE A 393 4.09 -5.04 8.73
C PHE A 393 5.37 -5.87 8.93
N ASN A 394 6.04 -6.26 7.84
CA ASN A 394 7.33 -6.99 7.89
C ASN A 394 7.30 -8.15 8.91
N ASN A 395 8.09 -8.06 10.00
CA ASN A 395 8.17 -9.07 11.04
C ASN A 395 6.83 -9.32 11.76
N SER A 396 5.94 -8.35 11.77
CA SER A 396 4.60 -8.44 12.37
C SER A 396 3.58 -9.12 11.44
N GLY A 397 3.94 -9.54 10.23
CA GLY A 397 3.03 -10.25 9.33
C GLY A 397 1.90 -9.39 8.75
N LEU A 398 0.80 -10.03 8.36
CA LEU A 398 -0.41 -9.38 7.86
C LEU A 398 -1.30 -8.91 9.02
N ARG A 399 -1.76 -7.66 8.98
CA ARG A 399 -2.61 -7.00 9.97
C ARG A 399 -3.88 -6.47 9.32
N VAL A 400 -5.03 -6.66 9.96
CA VAL A 400 -6.32 -6.18 9.44
C VAL A 400 -6.97 -5.27 10.47
N PHE A 401 -7.38 -4.08 10.03
CA PHE A 401 -7.96 -3.05 10.88
C PHE A 401 -9.37 -2.68 10.42
N ASP A 402 -10.27 -2.51 11.37
CA ASP A 402 -11.58 -1.86 11.17
C ASP A 402 -11.35 -0.37 10.90
N ILE A 403 -11.93 0.14 9.83
CA ILE A 403 -11.87 1.56 9.47
C ILE A 403 -13.26 2.16 9.22
N ARG A 404 -14.33 1.50 9.68
CA ARG A 404 -15.70 2.02 9.57
C ARG A 404 -15.86 3.36 10.28
N ASP A 405 -15.15 3.55 11.39
CA ASP A 405 -14.88 4.88 11.95
C ASP A 405 -13.43 5.29 11.60
N PRO A 406 -13.24 6.17 10.60
CA PRO A 406 -11.91 6.57 10.16
C PRO A 406 -11.13 7.40 11.19
N ARG A 407 -11.73 7.79 12.32
CA ARG A 407 -11.04 8.47 13.42
C ARG A 407 -10.64 7.52 14.55
N GLN A 408 -11.20 6.32 14.58
CA GLN A 408 -11.02 5.35 15.65
C GLN A 408 -10.79 3.94 15.07
N PRO A 409 -9.71 3.74 14.28
CA PRO A 409 -9.38 2.43 13.77
C PRO A 409 -9.04 1.47 14.92
N LYS A 410 -9.29 0.18 14.71
CA LYS A 410 -8.93 -0.90 15.66
C LYS A 410 -8.49 -2.14 14.92
N GLU A 411 -7.56 -2.91 15.48
CA GLU A 411 -7.16 -4.18 14.89
C GLU A 411 -8.31 -5.19 15.03
N LEU A 412 -8.62 -5.93 13.97
CA LEU A 412 -9.66 -6.96 13.93
C LEU A 412 -9.08 -8.37 13.84
N ALA A 413 -7.98 -8.50 13.10
CA ALA A 413 -7.38 -9.79 12.80
C ALA A 413 -5.91 -9.63 12.39
N TYR A 414 -5.15 -10.71 12.49
CA TYR A 414 -3.79 -10.77 11.97
C TYR A 414 -3.38 -12.21 11.69
N PHE A 415 -2.36 -12.34 10.84
CA PHE A 415 -1.72 -13.61 10.53
C PHE A 415 -0.21 -13.41 10.34
N ASN A 416 0.57 -14.18 11.07
CA ASN A 416 2.01 -14.29 10.93
C ASN A 416 2.29 -15.79 10.72
N PRO A 417 2.89 -16.20 9.58
CA PRO A 417 2.98 -17.59 9.22
C PRO A 417 3.86 -18.38 10.20
N PRO A 418 3.80 -19.72 10.20
CA PRO A 418 4.79 -20.54 10.85
C PRO A 418 6.22 -20.17 10.40
N ILE A 419 7.06 -19.74 11.33
CA ILE A 419 8.45 -19.35 11.08
C ILE A 419 9.35 -20.57 11.32
N VAL A 420 9.88 -21.16 10.25
CA VAL A 420 10.66 -22.41 10.30
C VAL A 420 12.09 -22.29 9.72
N GLY A 421 12.55 -21.07 9.45
CA GLY A 421 13.85 -20.78 8.83
C GLY A 421 14.99 -20.47 9.80
N THR A 422 16.18 -20.22 9.24
CA THR A 422 17.37 -19.70 9.94
C THR A 422 17.85 -18.37 9.33
N GLY A 423 18.56 -17.56 10.11
CA GLY A 423 19.07 -16.25 9.70
C GLY A 423 17.97 -15.30 9.22
N TYR A 424 18.09 -14.76 8.00
CA TYR A 424 17.10 -13.82 7.45
C TYR A 424 15.69 -14.40 7.27
N THR A 425 15.54 -15.73 7.30
CA THR A 425 14.23 -16.43 7.24
C THR A 425 13.67 -16.78 8.63
N GLU A 426 14.30 -16.32 9.72
CA GLU A 426 13.80 -16.46 11.11
C GLU A 426 12.68 -15.48 11.45
N THR A 427 12.22 -14.67 10.50
CA THR A 427 11.05 -13.81 10.67
C THR A 427 10.21 -13.78 9.41
N ALA A 428 8.93 -13.41 9.58
CA ALA A 428 8.11 -12.96 8.46
C ALA A 428 8.78 -11.77 7.74
N TRP A 429 8.59 -11.72 6.43
CA TRP A 429 8.92 -10.57 5.60
C TRP A 429 7.68 -10.16 4.80
N ALA A 430 6.62 -9.82 5.53
CA ALA A 430 5.34 -9.45 4.96
C ALA A 430 5.44 -8.05 4.36
N LEU A 431 5.66 -8.01 3.04
CA LEU A 431 5.76 -6.79 2.26
C LEU A 431 4.54 -6.55 1.38
N SER A 432 3.77 -7.59 1.03
CA SER A 432 2.82 -7.48 -0.08
C SER A 432 1.55 -6.65 0.19
N ALA A 433 1.10 -5.91 -0.81
CA ALA A 433 -0.30 -5.50 -0.90
C ALA A 433 -1.19 -6.76 -1.07
N PRO A 434 -2.14 -7.03 -0.15
CA PRO A 434 -2.96 -8.23 -0.25
C PRO A 434 -4.12 -8.05 -1.25
N ALA A 435 -4.63 -9.18 -1.77
CA ALA A 435 -5.87 -9.26 -2.53
C ALA A 435 -7.02 -9.76 -1.65
N PHE A 436 -8.26 -9.42 -2.00
CA PHE A 436 -9.46 -9.84 -1.28
C PHE A 436 -10.39 -10.67 -2.15
N VAL A 437 -11.13 -11.57 -1.48
CA VAL A 437 -12.30 -12.25 -2.03
C VAL A 437 -13.49 -11.94 -1.12
N PRO A 438 -14.15 -10.78 -1.32
CA PRO A 438 -15.16 -10.31 -0.37
C PRO A 438 -16.31 -11.29 -0.17
N GLU A 439 -16.76 -11.94 -1.24
CA GLU A 439 -17.89 -12.87 -1.25
C GLU A 439 -17.61 -14.19 -0.51
N ARG A 440 -16.35 -14.49 -0.17
CA ARG A 440 -15.97 -15.66 0.63
C ARG A 440 -15.31 -15.31 1.96
N SER A 441 -15.17 -14.02 2.27
CA SER A 441 -14.42 -13.51 3.41
C SER A 441 -12.99 -14.08 3.42
N GLU A 442 -12.31 -14.02 2.28
CA GLU A 442 -10.92 -14.46 2.15
C GLU A 442 -10.00 -13.28 1.83
N ILE A 443 -8.74 -13.43 2.23
CA ILE A 443 -7.65 -12.51 1.95
C ILE A 443 -6.43 -13.32 1.53
N TRP A 444 -5.77 -12.88 0.47
CA TRP A 444 -4.58 -13.51 -0.07
C TRP A 444 -3.41 -12.54 0.01
N TYR A 445 -2.28 -13.02 0.49
CA TYR A 445 -1.08 -12.20 0.58
C TYR A 445 0.16 -13.07 0.41
N VAL A 446 1.28 -12.43 0.19
CA VAL A 446 2.60 -13.05 0.06
C VAL A 446 3.51 -12.52 1.15
N ASP A 447 4.25 -13.45 1.75
CA ASP A 447 5.39 -13.17 2.62
C ASP A 447 6.69 -13.44 1.84
N GLY A 448 7.63 -12.50 1.90
CA GLY A 448 8.89 -12.61 1.16
C GLY A 448 9.67 -13.86 1.51
N ASN A 449 9.63 -14.31 2.77
CA ASN A 449 10.38 -15.46 3.25
C ASN A 449 9.61 -16.78 3.16
N HIS A 450 8.27 -16.72 3.04
CA HIS A 450 7.43 -17.90 3.17
C HIS A 450 6.48 -18.15 1.99
N GLY A 451 6.35 -17.25 1.02
CA GLY A 451 5.52 -17.45 -0.17
C GLY A 451 4.07 -16.96 -0.01
N PHE A 452 3.18 -17.50 -0.85
CA PHE A 452 1.77 -17.11 -0.95
C PHE A 452 0.91 -17.82 0.10
N PHE A 453 -0.06 -17.10 0.67
CA PHE A 453 -1.04 -17.62 1.61
C PHE A 453 -2.45 -17.20 1.22
N ALA A 454 -3.35 -18.18 1.14
CA ALA A 454 -4.78 -17.95 1.12
C ALA A 454 -5.33 -18.09 2.55
N LEU A 455 -6.00 -17.05 3.05
CA LEU A 455 -6.54 -17.00 4.41
C LEU A 455 -8.05 -16.77 4.40
N LYS A 456 -8.73 -17.21 5.46
CA LYS A 456 -10.15 -16.98 5.69
C LYS A 456 -10.37 -16.28 7.03
N PHE A 457 -11.23 -15.28 7.04
CA PHE A 457 -11.71 -14.68 8.29
C PHE A 457 -12.52 -15.69 9.10
N THR A 458 -12.31 -15.69 10.41
CA THR A 458 -13.02 -16.55 11.36
C THR A 458 -13.72 -15.70 12.42
N ASN A 459 -14.49 -16.34 13.31
CA ASN A 459 -15.12 -15.69 14.47
C ASN A 459 -16.07 -14.52 14.12
N GLY A 460 -16.59 -14.46 12.90
CA GLY A 460 -17.59 -13.46 12.49
C GLY A 460 -17.06 -12.03 12.41
N VAL A 461 -15.74 -11.82 12.30
CA VAL A 461 -15.16 -10.46 12.27
C VAL A 461 -15.17 -9.81 10.89
N TRP A 462 -15.53 -10.54 9.83
CA TRP A 462 -15.74 -9.99 8.50
C TRP A 462 -16.91 -9.00 8.54
N PRO A 463 -16.71 -7.69 8.24
CA PRO A 463 -17.72 -6.68 8.55
C PRO A 463 -18.82 -6.55 7.49
N PHE A 464 -18.72 -7.30 6.39
CA PHE A 464 -19.71 -7.26 5.33
C PHE A 464 -20.75 -8.35 5.51
N PRO A 465 -22.01 -8.08 5.10
CA PRO A 465 -23.01 -9.14 5.02
C PRO A 465 -22.47 -10.29 4.17
N ALA A 466 -22.86 -11.52 4.51
CA ALA A 466 -22.71 -12.63 3.59
C ALA A 466 -23.57 -12.30 2.35
N THR A 467 -22.95 -11.72 1.33
CA THR A 467 -23.62 -11.50 0.05
C THR A 467 -23.96 -12.86 -0.51
N ALA A 468 -25.24 -13.10 -0.81
CA ALA A 468 -25.65 -14.21 -1.66
C ALA A 468 -24.83 -14.09 -2.95
N ALA A 469 -24.09 -15.13 -3.33
CA ALA A 469 -23.22 -15.14 -4.50
C ALA A 469 -23.96 -14.63 -5.75
N SER A 470 -23.71 -13.37 -6.15
CA SER A 470 -24.15 -12.68 -7.37
C SER A 470 -23.81 -11.19 -7.17
N ALA A 471 -23.14 -10.44 -8.04
CA ALA A 471 -22.59 -10.63 -9.36
C ALA A 471 -21.24 -9.86 -9.40
N ALA A 472 -20.41 -10.12 -10.40
CA ALA A 472 -19.15 -9.42 -10.62
C ALA A 472 -19.32 -7.89 -10.48
N PRO A 473 -18.38 -7.19 -9.80
CA PRO A 473 -18.36 -5.74 -9.86
C PRO A 473 -17.99 -5.32 -11.29
N THR A 474 -18.86 -4.52 -11.90
CA THR A 474 -18.58 -3.75 -13.12
C THR A 474 -17.43 -2.79 -12.91
#